data_AF-A0A3M7NAQ7-F1
#
_entry.id   AF-A0A3M7NAQ7-F1
#
_cell.length_a   1.000
_cell.length_b   1.000
_cell.length_c   1.000
_cell.angle_alpha   90.00
_cell.angle_beta   90.00
_cell.angle_gamma   90.00
#
_symmetry.space_group_name_H-M   'P 1'
#
loop_
_entity.id
_entity.type
_entity.pdbx_description
1 polymer ?
#
loop_
_entity_poly.entity_id
_entity_poly.type
_entity_poly.pdbx_seq_one_letter_code
_entity_poly.pdbx_strand_id
1 'polypeptide(L)'
;MASAAALTTARTTDISPFTIRSLYRALLRQSSQFANYNFREYARRRTRDAFHDNARVTDERQRQELVQKGLKELQILKGKEGHGGVVISM
;
A
#
# COMPACT_ATOMS: atom_id res chain seq x y z
N MET A 1 26.40 5.14 -16.78
CA MET A 1 25.83 5.17 -15.41
C MET A 1 24.41 5.72 -15.45
N ALA A 2 23.45 4.98 -16.04
CA ALA A 2 22.05 5.39 -16.15
C ALA A 2 21.22 4.70 -15.06
N SER A 3 21.07 5.43 -13.96
CA SER A 3 20.04 5.40 -12.92
C SER A 3 19.15 4.15 -12.76
N ALA A 4 19.40 3.40 -11.69
CA ALA A 4 18.47 2.43 -11.08
C ALA A 4 17.10 3.02 -10.68
N ALA A 5 16.92 4.34 -10.76
CA ALA A 5 15.67 5.04 -10.45
C ALA A 5 14.54 4.78 -11.47
N ALA A 6 14.85 4.50 -12.75
CA ALA A 6 13.83 4.31 -13.79
C ALA A 6 13.03 3.00 -13.65
N LEU A 7 13.66 1.94 -13.11
CA LEU A 7 13.04 0.63 -12.90
C LEU A 7 11.98 0.64 -11.78
N THR A 8 12.10 1.56 -10.82
CA THR A 8 11.09 1.72 -9.75
C THR A 8 9.86 2.47 -10.28
N THR A 9 10.04 3.50 -11.10
CA THR A 9 8.94 4.28 -11.69
C THR A 9 8.04 3.46 -12.62
N ALA A 10 8.61 2.52 -13.39
CA ALA A 10 7.84 1.64 -14.27
C ALA A 10 6.97 0.61 -13.50
N ARG A 11 7.33 0.28 -12.25
CA ARG A 11 6.54 -0.64 -11.40
C ARG A 11 5.33 0.04 -10.75
N THR A 12 5.39 1.36 -10.56
CA THR A 12 4.33 2.17 -9.93
C THR A 12 3.11 2.42 -10.83
N THR A 13 3.26 2.24 -12.14
CA THR A 13 2.19 2.46 -13.13
C THR A 13 1.52 1.17 -13.59
N ASP A 14 2.03 0.00 -13.17
CA ASP A 14 1.44 -1.28 -13.54
C ASP A 14 0.21 -1.60 -12.69
N ILE A 15 -0.96 -1.43 -13.29
CA ILE A 15 -2.26 -1.77 -12.73
C ILE A 15 -2.73 -3.20 -13.09
N SER A 16 -1.81 -4.07 -13.54
CA SER A 16 -2.15 -5.45 -13.83
C SER A 16 -2.81 -6.13 -12.61
N PRO A 17 -3.77 -7.06 -12.84
CA PRO A 17 -4.41 -7.77 -11.74
C PRO A 17 -3.42 -8.55 -10.85
N PHE A 18 -2.24 -8.88 -11.37
CA PHE A 18 -1.16 -9.48 -10.59
C PHE A 18 -0.52 -8.44 -9.67
N THR A 19 -0.17 -7.27 -10.18
CA THR A 19 0.48 -6.20 -9.41
C THR A 19 -0.43 -5.70 -8.28
N ILE A 20 -1.72 -5.49 -8.54
CA ILE A 20 -2.72 -5.11 -7.52
C ILE A 20 -2.80 -6.17 -6.40
N ARG A 21 -2.87 -7.47 -6.74
CA ARG A 21 -2.87 -8.55 -5.74
C ARG A 21 -1.56 -8.63 -4.96
N SER A 22 -0.44 -8.36 -5.62
CA SER A 22 0.88 -8.35 -4.97
C SER A 22 0.99 -7.21 -3.95
N LEU A 23 0.47 -6.02 -4.30
CA LEU A 23 0.40 -4.85 -3.43
C LEU A 23 -0.48 -5.11 -2.22
N TYR A 24 -1.69 -5.65 -2.43
CA TYR A 24 -2.61 -6.04 -1.36
C TYR A 24 -1.94 -6.98 -0.34
N ARG A 25 -1.29 -8.04 -0.83
CA ARG A 25 -0.57 -8.99 0.02
C ARG A 25 0.60 -8.34 0.76
N ALA A 26 1.31 -7.41 0.12
CA ALA A 26 2.40 -6.70 0.74
C ALA A 26 1.92 -5.80 1.88
N LEU A 27 0.82 -5.05 1.69
CA LEU A 27 0.19 -4.23 2.72
C LEU A 27 -0.24 -5.09 3.92
N LEU A 28 -0.98 -6.18 3.69
CA LEU A 28 -1.43 -7.06 4.77
C LEU A 28 -0.28 -7.68 5.57
N ARG A 29 0.79 -8.10 4.89
CA ARG A 29 2.00 -8.61 5.56
C ARG A 29 2.63 -7.53 6.43
N GLN A 30 2.78 -6.32 5.91
CA GLN A 30 3.36 -5.22 6.67
C GLN A 30 2.49 -4.83 7.87
N SER A 31 1.17 -4.74 7.68
CA SER A 31 0.21 -4.51 8.77
C SER A 31 0.34 -5.57 9.87
N SER A 32 0.63 -6.82 9.52
CA SER A 32 0.78 -7.90 10.50
C SER A 32 2.05 -7.82 11.35
N GLN A 33 3.05 -7.06 10.93
CA GLN A 33 4.32 -6.89 11.65
C GLN A 33 4.24 -5.89 12.81
N PHE A 34 3.15 -5.11 12.91
CA PHE A 34 2.97 -4.20 14.04
C PHE A 34 2.82 -4.97 15.35
N ALA A 35 3.60 -4.58 16.37
CA ALA A 35 3.52 -5.17 17.70
C ALA A 35 2.16 -4.89 18.38
N ASN A 36 1.64 -3.65 18.24
CA ASN A 36 0.37 -3.25 18.81
C ASN A 36 -0.81 -3.88 18.04
N TYR A 37 -1.65 -4.63 18.76
CA TYR A 37 -2.85 -5.29 18.22
C TYR A 37 -3.80 -4.31 17.53
N ASN A 38 -4.08 -3.17 18.16
CA ASN A 38 -5.02 -2.18 17.62
C ASN A 38 -4.52 -1.62 16.30
N PHE A 39 -3.22 -1.34 16.17
CA PHE A 39 -2.63 -0.85 14.92
C PHE A 39 -2.61 -1.92 13.84
N ARG A 40 -2.27 -3.16 14.19
CA ARG A 40 -2.31 -4.29 13.26
C ARG A 40 -3.71 -4.53 12.71
N GLU A 41 -4.71 -4.57 13.58
CA GLU A 41 -6.10 -4.80 13.17
C GLU A 41 -6.68 -3.60 12.42
N TYR A 42 -6.37 -2.37 12.84
CA TYR A 42 -6.76 -1.17 12.09
C TYR A 42 -6.17 -1.16 10.67
N ALA A 43 -4.86 -1.37 10.54
CA ALA A 43 -4.19 -1.36 9.24
C ALA A 43 -4.69 -2.49 8.32
N ARG A 44 -4.96 -3.68 8.88
CA ARG A 44 -5.58 -4.80 8.15
C ARG A 44 -7.00 -4.47 7.68
N ARG A 45 -7.85 -3.93 8.56
CA ARG A 45 -9.23 -3.57 8.22
C ARG A 45 -9.25 -2.47 7.18
N ARG A 46 -8.49 -1.40 7.40
CA ARG A 46 -8.36 -0.28 6.47
C ARG A 46 -7.91 -0.71 5.07
N THR A 47 -6.94 -1.63 4.99
CA THR A 47 -6.47 -2.20 3.72
C THR A 47 -7.56 -3.01 3.03
N ARG A 48 -8.31 -3.84 3.77
CA ARG A 48 -9.41 -4.62 3.21
C ARG A 48 -10.53 -3.72 2.69
N ASP A 49 -10.96 -2.76 3.50
CA ASP A 49 -12.02 -1.82 3.17
C ASP A 49 -11.63 -1.02 1.92
N ALA A 50 -10.40 -0.48 1.88
CA ALA A 50 -9.92 0.25 0.71
C ALA A 50 -9.96 -0.56 -0.59
N PHE A 51 -9.50 -1.82 -0.57
CA PHE A 51 -9.51 -2.66 -1.77
C PHE A 51 -10.91 -3.10 -2.16
N HIS A 52 -11.80 -3.30 -1.20
CA HIS A 52 -13.19 -3.66 -1.45
C HIS A 52 -13.98 -2.48 -2.04
N ASP A 53 -13.86 -1.30 -1.45
CA ASP A 53 -14.54 -0.07 -1.90
C ASP A 53 -14.12 0.32 -3.32
N ASN A 54 -12.85 0.10 -3.65
CA ASN A 54 -12.30 0.41 -4.97
C ASN A 54 -12.35 -0.77 -5.97
N ALA A 55 -12.88 -1.93 -5.60
CA ALA A 55 -12.94 -3.10 -6.48
C ALA A 55 -13.79 -2.90 -7.73
N ARG A 56 -14.75 -1.96 -7.68
CA ARG A 56 -15.67 -1.64 -8.77
C ARG A 56 -15.20 -0.49 -9.66
N VAL A 57 -14.04 0.11 -9.37
CA VAL A 57 -13.50 1.21 -10.17
C VAL A 57 -13.03 0.67 -11.52
N THR A 58 -13.70 1.08 -12.59
CA THR A 58 -13.38 0.72 -13.98
C THR A 58 -12.51 1.75 -14.68
N ASP A 59 -12.44 2.98 -14.15
CA ASP A 59 -11.61 4.06 -14.70
C ASP A 59 -10.12 3.76 -14.49
N GLU A 60 -9.40 3.68 -15.60
CA GLU A 60 -7.97 3.43 -15.65
C GLU A 60 -7.16 4.44 -14.84
N ARG A 61 -7.47 5.73 -14.94
CA ARG A 61 -6.73 6.79 -14.23
C ARG A 61 -6.92 6.67 -12.73
N GLN A 62 -8.15 6.43 -12.30
CA GLN A 62 -8.46 6.23 -10.88
C GLN A 62 -7.75 4.99 -10.34
N ARG A 63 -7.70 3.88 -11.10
CA ARG A 63 -6.94 2.69 -10.69
C ARG A 63 -5.45 2.98 -10.53
N GLN A 64 -4.86 3.75 -11.44
CA GLN A 64 -3.45 4.14 -11.33
C GLN A 64 -3.19 4.98 -10.08
N GLU A 65 -4.03 5.98 -9.80
CA GLU A 65 -3.93 6.79 -8.59
C GLU A 65 -4.05 5.95 -7.31
N LEU A 66 -4.98 5.00 -7.29
CA LEU A 66 -5.17 4.08 -6.16
C LEU A 66 -3.97 3.16 -5.94
N VAL A 67 -3.38 2.62 -7.01
CA VAL A 67 -2.16 1.80 -6.92
C VAL A 67 -0.99 2.64 -6.40
N GLN A 68 -0.81 3.86 -6.91
CA GLN A 68 0.23 4.77 -6.42
C GLN A 68 0.03 5.11 -4.94
N LYS A 69 -1.21 5.39 -4.52
CA LYS A 69 -1.56 5.62 -3.13
C LYS A 69 -1.21 4.43 -2.24
N GLY A 70 -1.60 3.22 -2.65
CA GLY A 70 -1.27 2.00 -1.90
C GLY A 70 0.24 1.73 -1.82
N LEU A 71 1.00 2.06 -2.86
CA LEU A 71 2.47 1.95 -2.84
C LEU A 71 3.10 2.96 -1.87
N LYS A 72 2.58 4.19 -1.80
CA LYS A 72 3.01 5.19 -0.82
C LYS A 72 2.69 4.74 0.61
N GLU A 73 1.48 4.23 0.85
CA GLU A 73 1.10 3.64 2.14
C GLU A 73 2.03 2.47 2.50
N LEU A 74 2.35 1.59 1.55
CA LEU A 74 3.30 0.49 1.79
C LEU A 74 4.70 1.00 2.16
N GLN A 75 5.19 2.08 1.54
CA GLN A 75 6.47 2.68 1.90
C GLN A 75 6.44 3.23 3.33
N ILE A 76 5.37 3.92 3.72
CA ILE A 76 5.18 4.42 5.08
C ILE A 76 5.17 3.27 6.08
N LEU A 77 4.44 2.19 5.77
CA LEU A 77 4.36 1.00 6.62
C LEU A 77 5.69 0.23 6.72
N LYS A 78 6.53 0.27 5.67
CA LYS A 78 7.84 -0.41 5.60
C LYS A 78 8.99 0.41 6.17
N GLY A 79 8.90 1.73 6.12
CA GLY A 79 9.91 2.63 6.68
C GLY A 79 10.08 2.32 8.16
N LYS A 80 11.31 2.02 8.59
CA LYS A 80 11.67 1.68 9.97
C LYS A 80 11.56 2.86 10.95
N GLU A 81 10.63 3.79 10.73
CA GLU A 81 10.16 4.78 11.70
C GLU A 81 8.89 4.30 12.42
N GLY A 82 8.69 2.98 12.49
CA GLY A 82 7.77 2.33 13.42
C GLY A 82 8.33 2.19 14.85
N HIS A 83 9.30 3.01 15.25
CA HIS A 83 9.68 3.14 16.66
C HIS A 83 8.67 4.06 17.36
N GLY A 84 7.56 3.47 17.81
CA GLY A 84 6.65 4.11 18.77
C GLY A 84 5.78 5.21 18.17
N GLY A 85 4.56 4.85 17.76
CA GLY A 85 3.53 5.82 17.41
C GLY A 85 3.47 6.10 15.92
N VAL A 86 2.65 5.32 15.22
CA VAL A 86 1.97 5.84 14.04
C VAL A 86 1.00 6.91 14.55
N VAL A 87 1.53 8.12 14.70
CA VAL A 87 0.75 9.35 14.81
C VAL A 87 0.09 9.53 13.44
N ILE A 88 -1.00 8.82 13.19
CA ILE A 88 -1.91 9.13 12.10
C ILE A 88 -3.28 9.35 12.73
N SER A 89 -3.51 10.63 13.04
CA SER A 89 -4.79 11.33 13.01
C SER A 89 -5.91 10.77 13.91
N MET A 90 -5.97 11.27 15.14
CA MET A 90 -7.22 11.86 15.64
C MET A 90 -7.28 13.33 15.23
#